data_AF-A0A917NSP4-F1
#
_entry.id   AF-A0A917NSP4-F1
#
_cell.length_a   1.000
_cell.length_b   1.000
_cell.length_c   1.000
_cell.angle_alpha   90.00
_cell.angle_beta   90.00
_cell.angle_gamma   90.00
#
_symmetry.space_group_name_H-M   'P 1'
#
loop_
_entity.id
_entity.type
_entity.pdbx_description
1 polymer ?
#
loop_
_entity_poly.entity_id
_entity_poly.type
_entity_poly.pdbx_seq_one_letter_code
_entity_poly.pdbx_strand_id
1 'polypeptide(L)'
;MREFRHDIAGERVTVHVPEDTADLKKFWEWLYQARERGPIALDTETTGLDIYSPGYRLRTVQFGDAHDAWVLLYERGSYFASYAREAIQRCRQVLIHNAAFDWLVLDRHAGIPLEDLAPWTVDTRILASLVDPRQPQEGGIGTGLKPLSAHWVDPAAPDTQSGLTAVFRSLGLTKETGWAGIPLTEPTYLLYAGLDVILTARLEPVLRRELARLEVRDQLVTYEHEIARLCAVMMRTGLVLDTEYTADLDRRLGEDASTYAEAARRYGVENVNSTAQLAEAFAGMGEVLTEHTASGAVKVDKNVLLALADMSLQWQPLDTRTPNPLALAVLRSKRAGKWRKAYTRTFLETVDGSGRVHPFINSLQARTGRMSITRPALQTLPSSDFMIRRCLLADPGHVIVSTDFKAVEMRVLAALANVRRMKEAIAKGEDLHDFTARLVFGESFTKAHRKLCKGVGLSKIYGGGAETTARQTGAPIEDVRSAFRAYDRVYPEIRRAASRWQREAFQTGMVLVSVTGRRLPLDRDRTYAVTNYLCQSTARDVLGQSMLNMESAGLLEYCRLPIHDEVLASVPEREAKEFAREFEQAMTFPIFGVPIDAEAEIGGRSWGSLYGADH
;
A
#
# COMPACT_ATOMS: atom_id res chain seq x y z
N MET A 1 -24.47 30.33 16.83
CA MET A 1 -23.22 30.00 16.13
C MET A 1 -22.07 30.13 17.10
N ARG A 2 -21.21 29.11 17.19
CA ARG A 2 -19.92 29.23 17.88
C ARG A 2 -18.85 29.65 16.89
N GLU A 3 -17.92 30.47 17.35
CA GLU A 3 -16.74 30.88 16.59
C GLU A 3 -15.48 30.55 17.37
N PHE A 4 -14.52 29.93 16.69
CA PHE A 4 -13.17 29.74 17.20
C PHE A 4 -12.21 30.50 16.30
N ARG A 5 -11.36 31.34 16.88
CA ARG A 5 -10.39 32.14 16.15
C ARG A 5 -9.00 31.62 16.42
N HIS A 6 -8.21 31.52 15.36
CA HIS A 6 -6.82 31.10 15.44
C HIS A 6 -5.99 31.96 14.49
N ASP A 7 -4.72 32.19 14.79
CA ASP A 7 -3.83 32.91 13.89
C ASP A 7 -2.96 31.88 13.15
N ILE A 8 -2.95 31.92 11.82
CA ILE A 8 -2.11 31.08 10.94
C ILE A 8 -1.35 32.00 10.01
N ALA A 9 -0.02 31.89 10.03
CA ALA A 9 0.90 32.71 9.25
C ALA A 9 0.70 34.22 9.48
N GLY A 10 0.34 34.60 10.72
CA GLY A 10 0.04 36.00 11.09
C GLY A 10 -1.33 36.51 10.63
N GLU A 11 -2.14 35.68 9.98
CA GLU A 11 -3.52 36.00 9.60
C GLU A 11 -4.51 35.32 10.52
N ARG A 12 -5.55 36.05 10.92
CA ARG A 12 -6.63 35.49 11.72
C ARG A 12 -7.59 34.70 10.84
N VAL A 13 -7.76 33.43 11.18
CA VAL A 13 -8.76 32.53 10.58
C VAL A 13 -9.89 32.25 11.55
N THR A 14 -11.07 31.93 11.04
CA THR A 14 -12.27 31.68 11.84
C THR A 14 -12.90 30.33 11.52
N VAL A 15 -13.15 29.54 12.55
CA VAL A 15 -13.94 28.31 12.47
C VAL A 15 -15.34 28.59 13.01
N HIS A 16 -16.32 28.51 12.12
CA HIS A 16 -17.75 28.69 12.38
C HIS A 16 -18.41 27.33 12.64
N VAL A 17 -19.19 27.23 13.71
CA VAL A 17 -19.97 26.03 14.02
C VAL A 17 -21.45 26.43 14.14
N PRO A 18 -22.25 26.18 13.08
CA PRO A 18 -23.68 26.46 13.09
C PRO A 18 -24.41 25.70 14.21
N GLU A 19 -25.24 26.39 14.96
CA GLU A 19 -26.01 25.79 16.06
C GLU A 19 -27.49 25.63 15.74
N ASP A 20 -27.98 26.34 14.73
CA ASP A 20 -29.37 26.35 14.27
C ASP A 20 -29.49 26.61 12.76
N THR A 21 -30.73 26.71 12.27
CA THR A 21 -31.04 26.93 10.85
C THR A 21 -30.77 28.35 10.37
N ALA A 22 -30.71 29.34 11.27
CA ALA A 22 -30.34 30.71 10.89
C ALA A 22 -28.84 30.80 10.61
N ASP A 23 -28.02 30.12 11.40
CA ASP A 23 -26.58 30.00 11.15
C ASP A 23 -26.30 29.23 9.85
N LEU A 24 -27.08 28.18 9.57
CA LEU A 24 -26.96 27.42 8.32
C LEU A 24 -27.29 28.25 7.06
N LYS A 25 -28.07 29.34 7.17
CA LYS A 25 -28.27 30.29 6.05
C LYS A 25 -27.00 31.09 5.78
N LYS A 26 -26.30 31.53 6.84
CA LYS A 26 -25.01 32.22 6.72
C LYS A 26 -23.95 31.31 6.11
N PHE A 27 -23.97 30.03 6.45
CA PHE A 27 -23.13 29.02 5.79
C PHE A 27 -23.37 28.99 4.27
N TRP A 28 -24.63 28.99 3.81
CA TRP A 28 -24.92 29.03 2.38
C TRP A 28 -24.42 30.30 1.71
N GLU A 29 -24.69 31.45 2.32
CA GLU A 29 -24.22 32.74 1.83
C GLU A 29 -22.70 32.73 1.67
N TRP A 30 -21.98 32.26 2.68
CA TRP A 30 -20.53 32.07 2.61
C TRP A 30 -20.13 31.10 1.50
N LEU A 31 -20.74 29.92 1.43
CA LEU A 31 -20.37 28.88 0.47
C LEU A 31 -20.53 29.35 -0.98
N TYR A 32 -21.59 30.10 -1.29
CA TYR A 32 -21.77 30.69 -2.62
C TYR A 32 -20.64 31.67 -2.96
N GLN A 33 -20.32 32.58 -2.04
CA GLN A 33 -19.25 33.56 -2.24
C GLN A 33 -17.87 32.90 -2.29
N ALA A 34 -17.62 31.88 -1.47
CA ALA A 34 -16.35 31.17 -1.41
C ALA A 34 -16.09 30.38 -2.70
N ARG A 35 -17.11 29.76 -3.28
CA ARG A 35 -17.01 29.03 -4.55
C ARG A 35 -16.69 29.93 -5.74
N GLU A 36 -17.04 31.21 -5.68
CA GLU A 36 -16.63 32.20 -6.70
C GLU A 36 -15.15 32.57 -6.60
N ARG A 37 -14.55 32.42 -5.41
CA ARG A 37 -13.12 32.70 -5.18
C ARG A 37 -12.22 31.52 -5.54
N GLY A 38 -12.71 30.29 -5.41
CA GLY A 38 -11.90 29.10 -5.70
C GLY A 38 -12.53 27.79 -5.21
N PRO A 39 -11.74 26.70 -5.24
CA PRO A 39 -12.19 25.39 -4.77
C PRO A 39 -12.38 25.39 -3.25
N ILE A 40 -13.36 24.61 -2.78
CA ILE A 40 -13.70 24.51 -1.35
C ILE A 40 -13.00 23.28 -0.77
N ALA A 41 -12.27 23.45 0.32
CA ALA A 41 -11.75 22.32 1.06
C ALA A 41 -12.87 21.60 1.81
N LEU A 42 -12.84 20.26 1.79
CA LEU A 42 -13.80 19.36 2.42
C LEU A 42 -13.03 18.33 3.24
N ASP A 43 -13.56 18.01 4.40
CA ASP A 43 -13.02 16.96 5.26
C ASP A 43 -14.15 16.36 6.13
N THR A 44 -13.94 15.16 6.65
CA THR A 44 -14.90 14.44 7.48
C THR A 44 -14.29 13.98 8.80
N GLU A 45 -15.01 14.19 9.90
CA GLU A 45 -14.67 13.54 11.18
C GLU A 45 -15.59 12.37 11.47
N THR A 46 -15.03 11.32 12.05
CA THR A 46 -15.74 10.04 12.19
C THR A 46 -15.44 9.39 13.53
N THR A 47 -16.12 8.28 13.85
CA THR A 47 -15.89 7.55 15.11
C THR A 47 -14.61 6.71 15.12
N GLY A 48 -13.89 6.60 14.00
CA GLY A 48 -12.69 5.79 13.86
C GLY A 48 -12.26 5.61 12.40
N LEU A 49 -11.36 4.67 12.13
CA LEU A 49 -10.82 4.45 10.78
C LEU A 49 -11.45 3.28 10.02
N ASP A 50 -12.32 2.48 10.68
CA ASP A 50 -12.96 1.31 10.07
C ASP A 50 -14.37 1.65 9.58
N ILE A 51 -14.43 2.18 8.35
CA ILE A 51 -15.63 2.78 7.72
C ILE A 51 -16.82 1.82 7.70
N TYR A 52 -16.56 0.51 7.61
CA TYR A 52 -17.57 -0.52 7.44
C TYR A 52 -17.94 -1.23 8.75
N SER A 53 -17.25 -0.93 9.85
CA SER A 53 -17.53 -1.51 11.15
C SER A 53 -18.95 -1.17 11.66
N PRO A 54 -19.60 -2.10 12.38
CA PRO A 54 -20.85 -1.82 13.08
C PRO A 54 -20.70 -0.65 14.05
N GLY A 55 -21.62 0.32 14.00
CA GLY A 55 -21.62 1.48 14.89
C GLY A 55 -20.71 2.62 14.46
N TYR A 56 -20.05 2.52 13.30
CA TYR A 56 -19.36 3.64 12.66
C TYR A 56 -20.32 4.79 12.38
N ARG A 57 -19.90 6.03 12.66
CA ARG A 57 -20.70 7.23 12.37
C ARG A 57 -19.84 8.33 11.76
N LEU A 58 -20.40 8.98 10.74
CA LEU A 58 -19.96 10.30 10.28
C LEU A 58 -20.43 11.34 11.30
N ARG A 59 -19.47 12.02 11.92
CA ARG A 59 -19.71 12.92 13.07
C ARG A 59 -19.85 14.37 12.63
N THR A 60 -18.89 14.85 11.86
CA THR A 60 -18.92 16.20 11.28
C THR A 60 -18.53 16.17 9.81
N VAL A 61 -19.02 17.16 9.07
CA VAL A 61 -18.56 17.48 7.72
C VAL A 61 -18.18 18.94 7.72
N GLN A 62 -16.97 19.25 7.28
CA GLN A 62 -16.42 20.59 7.33
C GLN A 62 -16.09 21.09 5.93
N PHE A 63 -16.32 22.39 5.71
CA PHE A 63 -16.03 23.09 4.47
C PHE A 63 -15.16 24.30 4.78
N GLY A 64 -14.16 24.60 3.97
CA GLY A 64 -13.32 25.76 4.22
C GLY A 64 -12.68 26.37 2.99
N ASP A 65 -12.29 27.63 3.13
CA ASP A 65 -11.32 28.28 2.27
C ASP A 65 -10.07 28.65 3.10
N ALA A 66 -9.20 29.53 2.57
CA ALA A 66 -7.97 29.91 3.27
C ALA A 66 -8.20 30.72 4.57
N HIS A 67 -9.41 31.20 4.86
CA HIS A 67 -9.69 32.11 5.97
C HIS A 67 -10.81 31.62 6.89
N ASP A 68 -11.84 31.00 6.32
CA ASP A 68 -13.03 30.57 7.05
C ASP A 68 -13.24 29.06 6.89
N ALA A 69 -13.59 28.41 8.00
CA ALA A 69 -14.09 27.03 8.02
C ALA A 69 -15.48 26.96 8.62
N TRP A 70 -16.28 26.03 8.15
CA TRP A 70 -17.63 25.75 8.62
C TRP A 70 -17.75 24.29 8.98
N VAL A 71 -17.88 23.98 10.26
CA VAL A 71 -18.01 22.60 10.77
C VAL A 71 -19.48 22.30 11.00
N LEU A 72 -20.06 21.46 10.13
CA LEU A 72 -21.44 21.01 10.27
C LEU A 72 -21.49 19.74 11.13
N LEU A 73 -22.23 19.80 12.24
CA LEU A 73 -22.42 18.68 13.16
C LEU A 73 -23.35 17.62 12.56
N TYR A 74 -22.86 16.86 11.58
CA TYR A 74 -23.62 15.88 10.80
C TYR A 74 -24.41 14.90 11.68
N GLU A 75 -23.79 14.36 12.74
CA GLU A 75 -24.40 13.42 13.69
C GLU A 75 -25.55 14.04 14.51
N ARG A 76 -25.68 15.37 14.56
CA ARG A 76 -26.76 16.06 15.30
C ARG A 76 -28.13 16.00 14.58
N GLY A 77 -28.20 15.57 13.32
CA GLY A 77 -29.46 15.23 12.66
C GLY A 77 -29.86 16.11 11.46
N SER A 78 -31.14 15.99 11.08
CA SER A 78 -31.63 16.11 9.69
C SER A 78 -31.22 17.38 8.93
N TYR A 79 -31.28 18.57 9.55
CA TYR A 79 -30.94 19.82 8.83
C TYR A 79 -29.44 19.96 8.56
N PHE A 80 -28.56 19.63 9.52
CA PHE A 80 -27.11 19.70 9.31
C PHE A 80 -26.66 18.68 8.27
N ALA A 81 -27.17 17.45 8.35
CA ALA A 81 -26.88 16.40 7.38
C ALA A 81 -27.44 16.72 5.97
N SER A 82 -28.63 17.33 5.87
CA SER A 82 -29.16 17.78 4.57
C SER A 82 -28.29 18.86 3.96
N TYR A 83 -27.94 19.89 4.73
CA TYR A 83 -27.13 21.01 4.26
C TYR A 83 -25.74 20.54 3.83
N ALA A 84 -25.11 19.63 4.59
CA ALA A 84 -23.83 19.05 4.21
C ALA A 84 -23.91 18.32 2.86
N ARG A 85 -24.92 17.46 2.67
CA ARG A 85 -25.10 16.71 1.41
C ARG A 85 -25.37 17.64 0.23
N GLU A 86 -26.26 18.61 0.41
CA GLU A 86 -26.57 19.60 -0.62
C GLU A 86 -25.36 20.48 -0.97
N ALA A 87 -24.55 20.85 0.03
CA ALA A 87 -23.33 21.63 -0.17
C ALA A 87 -22.30 20.85 -1.00
N ILE A 88 -22.04 19.59 -0.65
CA ILE A 88 -21.12 18.72 -1.40
C ILE A 88 -21.56 18.61 -2.86
N GLN A 89 -22.85 18.33 -3.12
CA GLN A 89 -23.38 18.19 -4.48
C GLN A 89 -23.29 19.48 -5.32
N ARG A 90 -23.28 20.64 -4.66
CA ARG A 90 -23.11 21.95 -5.32
C ARG A 90 -21.65 22.32 -5.56
N CYS A 91 -20.72 21.75 -4.80
CA CYS A 91 -19.29 21.95 -5.04
C CYS A 91 -18.83 21.10 -6.23
N ARG A 92 -18.42 21.76 -7.32
CA ARG A 92 -17.86 21.10 -8.52
C ARG A 92 -16.33 21.21 -8.60
N GLN A 93 -15.70 21.71 -7.54
CA GLN A 93 -14.26 21.71 -7.31
C GLN A 93 -14.04 21.64 -5.81
N VAL A 94 -13.45 20.54 -5.34
CA VAL A 94 -13.27 20.25 -3.91
C VAL A 94 -11.80 19.93 -3.65
N LEU A 95 -11.24 20.47 -2.57
CA LEU A 95 -9.93 20.09 -2.08
C LEU A 95 -10.10 19.12 -0.91
N ILE A 96 -9.44 17.97 -0.95
CA ILE A 96 -9.43 17.05 0.19
C ILE A 96 -7.96 16.68 0.47
N HIS A 97 -7.62 16.35 1.70
CA HIS A 97 -6.35 15.74 2.02
C HIS A 97 -6.57 14.26 2.32
N ASN A 98 -5.98 13.35 1.53
CA ASN A 98 -6.24 11.91 1.62
C ASN A 98 -7.68 11.52 1.23
N ALA A 99 -8.09 11.96 0.03
CA ALA A 99 -9.46 11.97 -0.45
C ALA A 99 -10.16 10.61 -0.46
N ALA A 100 -9.42 9.52 -0.68
CA ALA A 100 -10.00 8.17 -0.70
C ALA A 100 -10.70 7.79 0.61
N PHE A 101 -10.28 8.35 1.75
CA PHE A 101 -10.97 8.12 3.02
C PHE A 101 -12.34 8.82 3.03
N ASP A 102 -12.38 10.13 2.78
CA ASP A 102 -13.61 10.93 2.77
C ASP A 102 -14.61 10.47 1.71
N TRP A 103 -14.13 10.10 0.52
CA TRP A 103 -14.97 9.51 -0.52
C TRP A 103 -15.73 8.29 -0.02
N LEU A 104 -15.05 7.35 0.64
CA LEU A 104 -15.67 6.12 1.15
C LEU A 104 -16.59 6.39 2.35
N VAL A 105 -16.22 7.35 3.21
CA VAL A 105 -17.08 7.78 4.34
C VAL A 105 -18.38 8.39 3.81
N LEU A 106 -18.29 9.31 2.85
CA LEU A 106 -19.45 10.00 2.29
C LEU A 106 -20.33 9.07 1.43
N ASP A 107 -19.72 8.15 0.69
CA ASP A 107 -20.42 7.09 -0.04
C ASP A 107 -21.27 6.25 0.92
N ARG A 108 -20.63 5.71 1.97
CA ARG A 108 -21.29 4.79 2.90
C ARG A 108 -22.26 5.47 3.86
N HIS A 109 -21.93 6.65 4.39
CA HIS A 109 -22.63 7.26 5.53
C HIS A 109 -23.39 8.56 5.18
N ALA A 110 -23.15 9.12 3.99
CA ALA A 110 -23.89 10.28 3.49
C ALA A 110 -24.72 10.00 2.21
N GLY A 111 -24.56 8.82 1.60
CA GLY A 111 -25.25 8.47 0.36
C GLY A 111 -24.82 9.34 -0.82
N ILE A 112 -23.58 9.80 -0.81
CA ILE A 112 -22.96 10.57 -1.89
C ILE A 112 -21.96 9.64 -2.59
N PRO A 113 -22.30 9.09 -3.77
CA PRO A 113 -21.44 8.14 -4.46
C PRO A 113 -20.03 8.69 -4.67
N LEU A 114 -19.01 7.87 -4.44
CA LEU A 114 -17.63 8.30 -4.68
C LEU A 114 -17.39 8.71 -6.14
N GLU A 115 -18.12 8.11 -7.08
CA GLU A 115 -18.09 8.43 -8.51
C GLU A 115 -18.54 9.86 -8.82
N ASP A 116 -19.42 10.42 -7.98
CA ASP A 116 -19.91 11.79 -8.13
C ASP A 116 -18.91 12.80 -7.58
N LEU A 117 -18.09 12.42 -6.58
CA LEU A 117 -17.19 13.31 -5.86
C LEU A 117 -15.76 13.29 -6.41
N ALA A 118 -15.22 12.10 -6.71
CA ALA A 118 -13.83 11.92 -7.11
C ALA A 118 -13.42 12.75 -8.35
N PRO A 119 -14.24 12.85 -9.44
CA PRO A 119 -13.87 13.65 -10.61
C PRO A 119 -13.69 15.15 -10.36
N TRP A 120 -14.28 15.67 -9.28
CA TRP A 120 -14.20 17.08 -8.90
C TRP A 120 -13.21 17.34 -7.76
N THR A 121 -12.52 16.30 -7.30
CA THR A 121 -11.65 16.36 -6.12
C THR A 121 -10.19 16.52 -6.51
N VAL A 122 -9.50 17.44 -5.85
CA VAL A 122 -8.04 17.54 -5.83
C VAL A 122 -7.56 17.07 -4.46
N ASP A 123 -6.80 15.99 -4.44
CA ASP A 123 -6.17 15.45 -3.24
C ASP A 123 -4.79 16.09 -3.02
N THR A 124 -4.69 16.96 -2.01
CA THR A 124 -3.44 17.63 -1.65
C THR A 124 -2.35 16.65 -1.19
N ARG A 125 -2.72 15.47 -0.70
CA ARG A 125 -1.76 14.41 -0.37
C ARG A 125 -1.10 13.83 -1.63
N ILE A 126 -1.86 13.65 -2.71
CA ILE A 126 -1.31 13.22 -4.00
C ILE A 126 -0.34 14.28 -4.53
N LEU A 127 -0.72 15.56 -4.49
CA LEU A 127 0.17 16.65 -4.90
C LEU A 127 1.48 16.64 -4.08
N ALA A 128 1.39 16.49 -2.76
CA ALA A 128 2.56 16.43 -1.89
C ALA A 128 3.46 15.23 -2.21
N SER A 129 2.89 14.05 -2.42
CA SER A 129 3.66 12.85 -2.81
C SER A 129 4.39 13.02 -4.16
N LEU A 130 3.83 13.81 -5.09
CA LEU A 130 4.47 14.11 -6.37
C LEU A 130 5.57 15.19 -6.26
N VAL A 131 5.50 16.06 -5.24
CA VAL A 131 6.58 17.00 -4.89
C VAL A 131 7.75 16.25 -4.25
N ASP A 132 7.49 15.50 -3.17
CA ASP A 132 8.48 14.67 -2.48
C ASP A 132 7.79 13.48 -1.76
N PRO A 133 7.96 12.23 -2.22
CA PRO A 133 7.32 11.07 -1.60
C PRO A 133 8.00 10.59 -0.32
N ARG A 134 9.13 11.18 0.10
CA ARG A 134 9.90 10.73 1.26
C ARG A 134 9.21 11.06 2.58
N GLN A 135 9.21 10.08 3.48
CA GLN A 135 8.77 10.26 4.87
C GLN A 135 9.84 10.94 5.73
N PRO A 136 9.53 11.42 6.96
CA PRO A 136 10.51 12.10 7.82
C PRO A 136 11.78 11.28 8.11
N GLN A 137 11.62 9.97 8.36
CA GLN A 137 12.75 9.05 8.55
C GLN A 137 13.62 8.84 7.31
N GLU A 138 13.16 9.34 6.17
CA GLU A 138 13.81 9.28 4.86
C GLU A 138 14.40 10.64 4.44
N GLY A 139 14.33 11.64 5.33
CA GLY A 139 14.78 13.01 5.06
C GLY A 139 13.81 13.83 4.20
N GLY A 140 12.55 13.40 4.08
CA GLY A 140 11.46 14.21 3.50
C GLY A 140 10.60 14.89 4.56
N ILE A 141 9.61 15.66 4.13
CA ILE A 141 8.63 16.30 5.04
C ILE A 141 7.59 15.28 5.52
N GLY A 142 7.38 14.21 4.75
CA GLY A 142 6.18 13.37 4.85
C GLY A 142 5.00 13.96 4.09
N THR A 143 3.95 13.16 3.94
CA THR A 143 2.79 13.49 3.11
C THR A 143 1.53 13.81 3.93
N GLY A 144 1.65 13.87 5.26
CA GLY A 144 0.53 14.20 6.15
C GLY A 144 0.29 15.70 6.22
N LEU A 145 -0.98 16.08 6.41
CA LEU A 145 -1.40 17.50 6.43
C LEU A 145 -0.63 18.34 7.43
N LYS A 146 -0.42 17.85 8.67
CA LYS A 146 0.24 18.63 9.73
C LYS A 146 1.73 18.88 9.44
N PRO A 147 2.58 17.86 9.15
CA PRO A 147 3.97 18.11 8.76
C PRO A 147 4.10 19.04 7.53
N LEU A 148 3.24 18.87 6.53
CA LEU A 148 3.25 19.71 5.33
C LEU A 148 2.87 21.16 5.66
N SER A 149 1.84 21.36 6.47
CA SER A 149 1.40 22.70 6.89
C SER A 149 2.44 23.41 7.75
N ALA A 150 3.07 22.69 8.68
CA ALA A 150 4.17 23.20 9.49
C ALA A 150 5.36 23.66 8.63
N HIS A 151 5.60 22.98 7.51
CA HIS A 151 6.69 23.33 6.60
C HIS A 151 6.34 24.48 5.65
N TRP A 152 5.16 24.45 5.03
CA TRP A 152 4.81 25.30 3.89
C TRP A 152 3.88 26.46 4.20
N VAL A 153 3.08 26.37 5.26
CA VAL A 153 2.04 27.35 5.58
C VAL A 153 2.43 28.17 6.79
N ASP A 154 2.65 27.51 7.94
CA ASP A 154 3.04 28.17 9.18
C ASP A 154 3.77 27.18 10.09
N PRO A 155 5.02 27.43 10.51
CA PRO A 155 5.72 26.61 11.51
C PRO A 155 4.99 26.50 12.85
N ALA A 156 4.16 27.47 13.19
CA ALA A 156 3.29 27.46 14.35
C ALA A 156 1.91 26.85 14.08
N ALA A 157 1.65 26.36 12.86
CA ALA A 157 0.42 25.66 12.52
C ALA A 157 0.15 24.61 13.61
N PRO A 158 -0.97 24.72 14.32
CA PRO A 158 -1.12 24.03 15.59
C PRO A 158 -1.15 22.53 15.38
N ASP A 159 -0.32 21.80 16.13
CA ASP A 159 -0.51 20.36 16.33
C ASP A 159 -1.71 20.14 17.27
N THR A 160 -2.90 20.41 16.73
CA THR A 160 -4.17 20.20 17.43
C THR A 160 -4.41 18.72 17.74
N GLN A 161 -3.70 17.79 17.09
CA GLN A 161 -3.84 16.35 17.32
C GLN A 161 -3.26 15.94 18.69
N SER A 162 -2.16 16.55 19.09
CA SER A 162 -1.60 16.39 20.44
C SER A 162 -2.57 16.91 21.51
N GLY A 163 -3.20 18.06 21.25
CA GLY A 163 -4.27 18.61 22.09
C GLY A 163 -5.47 17.67 22.20
N LEU A 164 -5.93 17.15 21.07
CA LEU A 164 -7.05 16.20 21.00
C LEU A 164 -6.76 14.90 21.77
N THR A 165 -5.53 14.39 21.66
CA THR A 165 -5.10 13.21 22.44
C THR A 165 -5.11 13.48 23.94
N ALA A 166 -4.75 14.70 24.37
CA ALA A 166 -4.84 15.08 25.77
C ALA A 166 -6.29 15.14 26.26
N VAL A 167 -7.22 15.63 25.42
CA VAL A 167 -8.67 15.62 25.70
C VAL A 167 -9.20 14.19 25.81
N PHE A 168 -8.79 13.28 24.92
CA PHE A 168 -9.18 11.86 25.04
C PHE A 168 -8.79 11.29 26.40
N ARG A 169 -7.54 11.53 26.83
CA ARG A 169 -7.04 11.06 28.13
C ARG A 169 -7.78 11.68 29.31
N SER A 170 -8.12 12.97 29.24
CA SER A 170 -8.87 13.63 30.32
C SER A 170 -10.30 13.09 30.45
N LEU A 171 -10.85 12.53 29.38
CA LEU A 171 -12.12 11.82 29.35
C LEU A 171 -12.01 10.31 29.69
N GLY A 172 -10.81 9.82 30.00
CA GLY A 172 -10.57 8.39 30.26
C GLY A 172 -10.62 7.50 29.00
N LEU A 173 -10.48 8.10 27.81
CA LEU A 173 -10.52 7.42 26.52
C LEU A 173 -9.10 7.15 25.99
N THR A 174 -8.97 6.15 25.12
CA THR A 174 -7.74 5.87 24.39
C THR A 174 -7.73 6.61 23.05
N LYS A 175 -6.66 6.49 22.25
CA LYS A 175 -6.65 7.04 20.89
C LYS A 175 -7.67 6.35 19.99
N GLU A 176 -7.88 5.06 20.21
CA GLU A 176 -8.78 4.21 19.46
C GLU A 176 -10.25 4.52 19.80
N THR A 177 -10.57 4.79 21.06
CA THR A 177 -11.94 5.08 21.51
C THR A 177 -12.27 6.56 21.59
N GLY A 178 -11.25 7.43 21.57
CA GLY A 178 -11.38 8.88 21.71
C GLY A 178 -12.27 9.52 20.65
N TRP A 179 -12.09 9.14 19.39
CA TRP A 179 -12.87 9.64 18.26
C TRP A 179 -14.36 9.35 18.38
N ALA A 180 -14.74 8.19 18.91
CA ALA A 180 -16.13 7.83 19.14
C ALA A 180 -16.71 8.47 20.41
N GLY A 181 -15.88 8.65 21.45
CA GLY A 181 -16.32 9.07 22.77
C GLY A 181 -16.24 10.58 23.05
N ILE A 182 -15.48 11.35 22.27
CA ILE A 182 -15.36 12.80 22.48
C ILE A 182 -16.70 13.50 22.20
N PRO A 183 -17.18 14.43 23.05
CA PRO A 183 -18.39 15.18 22.79
C PRO A 183 -18.30 16.00 21.49
N LEU A 184 -19.35 15.98 20.67
CA LEU A 184 -19.41 16.77 19.41
C LEU A 184 -19.17 18.27 19.63
N THR A 185 -19.52 18.77 20.82
CA THR A 185 -19.42 20.19 21.16
C THR A 185 -18.08 20.57 21.82
N GLU A 186 -17.12 19.64 21.90
CA GLU A 186 -15.83 19.89 22.52
C GLU A 186 -15.01 20.90 21.68
N PRO A 187 -14.54 22.02 22.27
CA PRO A 187 -13.85 23.07 21.53
C PRO A 187 -12.60 22.63 20.75
N THR A 188 -11.76 21.78 21.33
CA THR A 188 -10.51 21.32 20.71
C THR A 188 -10.79 20.46 19.47
N TYR A 189 -11.81 19.61 19.53
CA TYR A 189 -12.30 18.79 18.43
C TYR A 189 -12.87 19.63 17.29
N LEU A 190 -13.71 20.61 17.60
CA LEU A 190 -14.28 21.51 16.60
C LEU A 190 -13.22 22.40 15.94
N LEU A 191 -12.28 22.89 16.72
CA LEU A 191 -11.13 23.64 16.19
C LEU A 191 -10.24 22.74 15.34
N TYR A 192 -9.99 21.49 15.75
CA TYR A 192 -9.25 20.52 14.97
C TYR A 192 -9.89 20.32 13.59
N ALA A 193 -11.18 20.00 13.55
CA ALA A 193 -11.93 19.76 12.31
C ALA A 193 -11.92 20.98 11.38
N GLY A 194 -12.18 22.18 11.93
CA GLY A 194 -12.19 23.39 11.12
C GLY A 194 -10.81 23.78 10.56
N LEU A 195 -9.73 23.53 11.32
CA LEU A 195 -8.40 23.84 10.85
C LEU A 195 -7.92 22.93 9.72
N ASP A 196 -8.39 21.68 9.63
CA ASP A 196 -7.95 20.75 8.58
C ASP A 196 -8.37 21.23 7.18
N VAL A 197 -9.57 21.79 7.02
CA VAL A 197 -10.00 22.38 5.74
C VAL A 197 -9.28 23.70 5.42
N ILE A 198 -9.00 24.55 6.42
CA ILE A 198 -8.22 25.78 6.20
C ILE A 198 -6.80 25.45 5.76
N LEU A 199 -6.15 24.52 6.46
CA LEU A 199 -4.79 24.09 6.13
C LEU A 199 -4.73 23.44 4.76
N THR A 200 -5.72 22.61 4.41
CA THR A 200 -5.84 22.02 3.08
C THR A 200 -5.97 23.09 1.99
N ALA A 201 -6.83 24.09 2.20
CA ALA A 201 -7.01 25.21 1.26
C ALA A 201 -5.74 26.08 1.10
N ARG A 202 -4.99 26.29 2.18
CA ARG A 202 -3.71 27.04 2.15
C ARG A 202 -2.56 26.25 1.53
N LEU A 203 -2.56 24.92 1.70
CA LEU A 203 -1.50 24.05 1.24
C LEU A 203 -1.56 23.82 -0.28
N GLU A 204 -2.75 23.70 -0.85
CA GLU A 204 -2.95 23.42 -2.28
C GLU A 204 -2.20 24.37 -3.23
N PRO A 205 -2.33 25.71 -3.13
CA PRO A 205 -1.65 26.62 -4.04
C PRO A 205 -0.13 26.56 -3.91
N VAL A 206 0.38 26.26 -2.70
CA VAL A 206 1.82 26.07 -2.47
C VAL A 206 2.31 24.81 -3.18
N LEU A 207 1.59 23.70 -3.04
CA LEU A 207 1.93 22.44 -3.69
C LEU A 207 1.86 22.56 -5.22
N ARG A 208 0.86 23.25 -5.77
CA ARG A 208 0.78 23.52 -7.22
C ARG A 208 1.98 24.31 -7.72
N ARG A 209 2.40 25.34 -6.99
CA ARG A 209 3.59 26.12 -7.33
C ARG A 209 4.85 25.26 -7.30
N GLU A 210 4.99 24.38 -6.31
CA GLU A 210 6.13 23.45 -6.23
C GLU A 210 6.10 22.42 -7.37
N LEU A 211 4.94 21.86 -7.72
CA LEU A 211 4.82 20.96 -8.87
C LEU A 211 5.23 21.66 -10.17
N ALA A 212 4.80 22.91 -10.38
CA ALA A 212 5.19 23.71 -11.53
C ALA A 212 6.71 24.00 -11.54
N ARG A 213 7.29 24.37 -10.40
CA ARG A 213 8.75 24.58 -10.24
C ARG A 213 9.55 23.32 -10.52
N LEU A 214 9.00 22.15 -10.18
CA LEU A 214 9.62 20.85 -10.39
C LEU A 214 9.28 20.23 -11.76
N GLU A 215 8.53 20.95 -12.60
CA GLU A 215 8.09 20.55 -13.95
C GLU A 215 7.31 19.21 -13.95
N VAL A 216 6.56 18.95 -12.89
CA VAL A 216 5.67 17.77 -12.83
C VAL A 216 4.48 17.99 -13.75
N ARG A 217 4.23 17.02 -14.63
CA ARG A 217 3.17 17.09 -15.65
C ARG A 217 1.78 16.97 -15.04
N ASP A 218 0.84 17.82 -15.47
CA ASP A 218 -0.57 17.75 -15.04
C ASP A 218 -1.24 16.42 -15.39
N GLN A 219 -0.80 15.76 -16.48
CA GLN A 219 -1.29 14.43 -16.83
C GLN A 219 -0.93 13.38 -15.77
N LEU A 220 0.24 13.51 -15.12
CA LEU A 220 0.61 12.61 -14.03
C LEU A 220 -0.26 12.88 -12.80
N VAL A 221 -0.54 14.15 -12.49
CA VAL A 221 -1.46 14.52 -11.40
C VAL A 221 -2.83 13.90 -11.63
N THR A 222 -3.41 14.09 -12.82
CA THR A 222 -4.71 13.54 -13.20
C THR A 222 -4.72 12.02 -13.10
N TYR A 223 -3.68 11.38 -13.66
CA TYR A 223 -3.50 9.93 -13.59
C TYR A 223 -3.49 9.41 -12.15
N GLU A 224 -2.77 10.05 -11.23
CA GLU A 224 -2.75 9.61 -9.83
C GLU A 224 -4.10 9.70 -9.12
N HIS A 225 -4.90 10.73 -9.43
CA HIS A 225 -6.25 10.86 -8.87
C HIS A 225 -7.17 9.76 -9.39
N GLU A 226 -7.09 9.43 -10.68
CA GLU A 226 -7.86 8.32 -11.25
C GLU A 226 -7.44 6.98 -10.66
N ILE A 227 -6.14 6.70 -10.52
CA ILE A 227 -5.68 5.48 -9.85
C ILE A 227 -6.20 5.41 -8.40
N ALA A 228 -6.20 6.52 -7.67
CA ALA A 228 -6.76 6.57 -6.31
C ALA A 228 -8.26 6.26 -6.29
N ARG A 229 -9.04 6.80 -7.26
CA ARG A 229 -10.47 6.52 -7.41
C ARG A 229 -10.73 5.05 -7.71
N LEU A 230 -10.01 4.45 -8.66
CA LEU A 230 -10.13 3.02 -8.98
C LEU A 230 -9.84 2.14 -7.77
N CYS A 231 -8.78 2.47 -7.00
CA CYS A 231 -8.49 1.80 -5.74
C CYS A 231 -9.65 1.96 -4.75
N ALA A 232 -10.23 3.16 -4.61
CA ALA A 232 -11.36 3.39 -3.72
C ALA A 232 -12.60 2.56 -4.11
N VAL A 233 -12.90 2.40 -5.40
CA VAL A 233 -13.98 1.49 -5.85
C VAL A 233 -13.73 0.05 -5.40
N MET A 234 -12.49 -0.43 -5.51
CA MET A 234 -12.12 -1.78 -5.03
C MET A 234 -12.21 -1.89 -3.50
N MET A 235 -11.79 -0.85 -2.76
CA MET A 235 -11.93 -0.78 -1.30
C MET A 235 -13.42 -0.85 -0.89
N ARG A 236 -14.30 -0.10 -1.56
CA ARG A 236 -15.75 -0.13 -1.35
C ARG A 236 -16.34 -1.51 -1.60
N THR A 237 -15.89 -2.17 -2.66
CA THR A 237 -16.43 -3.47 -3.06
C THR A 237 -16.02 -4.59 -2.10
N GLY A 238 -14.77 -4.55 -1.62
CA GLY A 238 -14.24 -5.51 -0.65
C GLY A 238 -14.19 -6.95 -1.16
N LEU A 239 -13.90 -7.89 -0.27
CA LEU A 239 -13.91 -9.34 -0.54
C LEU A 239 -14.85 -10.05 0.41
N VAL A 240 -15.55 -11.09 -0.05
CA VAL A 240 -16.40 -11.92 0.82
C VAL A 240 -15.52 -12.74 1.75
N LEU A 241 -15.86 -12.78 3.04
CA LEU A 241 -15.18 -13.58 4.03
C LEU A 241 -15.93 -14.89 4.28
N ASP A 242 -15.22 -16.02 4.22
CA ASP A 242 -15.68 -17.28 4.77
C ASP A 242 -15.54 -17.25 6.30
N THR A 243 -16.54 -16.70 6.98
CA THR A 243 -16.48 -16.44 8.44
C THR A 243 -16.28 -17.74 9.24
N GLU A 244 -16.94 -18.83 8.85
CA GLU A 244 -16.85 -20.12 9.55
C GLU A 244 -15.46 -20.71 9.43
N TYR A 245 -14.93 -20.82 8.20
CA TYR A 245 -13.56 -21.29 7.97
C TYR A 245 -12.54 -20.40 8.68
N THR A 246 -12.73 -19.08 8.63
CA THR A 246 -11.80 -18.12 9.24
C THR A 246 -11.79 -18.23 10.77
N ALA A 247 -12.94 -18.45 11.40
CA ALA A 247 -13.04 -18.66 12.85
C ALA A 247 -12.37 -19.97 13.29
N ASP A 248 -12.56 -21.06 12.53
CA ASP A 248 -11.86 -22.32 12.78
C ASP A 248 -10.33 -22.16 12.65
N LEU A 249 -9.89 -21.49 11.59
CA LEU A 249 -8.47 -21.23 11.35
C LEU A 249 -7.86 -20.32 12.43
N ASP A 250 -8.57 -19.30 12.91
CA ASP A 250 -8.10 -18.46 14.03
C ASP A 250 -7.83 -19.28 15.29
N ARG A 251 -8.76 -20.18 15.62
CA ARG A 251 -8.65 -21.08 16.77
C ARG A 251 -7.45 -22.01 16.62
N ARG A 252 -7.30 -22.67 15.46
CA ARG A 252 -6.18 -23.59 15.18
C ARG A 252 -4.83 -22.89 15.21
N LEU A 253 -4.72 -21.69 14.60
CA LEU A 253 -3.50 -20.89 14.68
C LEU A 253 -3.20 -20.45 16.12
N GLY A 254 -4.23 -20.20 16.93
CA GLY A 254 -4.09 -19.91 18.36
C GLY A 254 -3.59 -21.10 19.17
N GLU A 255 -4.12 -22.29 18.90
CA GLU A 255 -3.70 -23.57 19.50
C GLU A 255 -2.26 -23.91 19.11
N ASP A 256 -1.90 -23.78 17.83
CA ASP A 256 -0.54 -23.98 17.34
C ASP A 256 0.45 -23.01 18.00
N ALA A 257 0.12 -21.71 18.03
CA ALA A 257 0.98 -20.70 18.63
C ALA A 257 1.29 -21.03 20.11
N SER A 258 0.27 -21.43 20.86
CA SER A 258 0.38 -21.83 22.27
C SER A 258 1.18 -23.13 22.43
N THR A 259 0.91 -24.14 21.60
CA THR A 259 1.57 -25.45 21.66
C THR A 259 3.08 -25.32 21.43
N TYR A 260 3.49 -24.53 20.43
CA TYR A 260 4.90 -24.30 20.15
C TYR A 260 5.55 -23.35 21.16
N ALA A 261 4.81 -22.41 21.76
CA ALA A 261 5.31 -21.61 22.87
C ALA A 261 5.57 -22.46 24.13
N GLU A 262 4.70 -23.44 24.42
CA GLU A 262 4.93 -24.44 25.49
C GLU A 262 6.18 -25.29 25.22
N ALA A 263 6.38 -25.72 23.97
CA ALA A 263 7.59 -26.45 23.59
C ALA A 263 8.86 -25.60 23.80
N ALA A 264 8.81 -24.30 23.51
CA ALA A 264 9.93 -23.37 23.76
C ALA A 264 10.19 -23.16 25.26
N ARG A 265 9.16 -23.17 26.10
CA ARG A 265 9.28 -23.03 27.57
C ARG A 265 10.11 -24.14 28.22
N ARG A 266 10.11 -25.35 27.64
CA ARG A 266 10.99 -26.47 28.08
C ARG A 266 12.48 -26.14 28.00
N TYR A 267 12.86 -25.11 27.24
CA TYR A 267 14.24 -24.63 27.08
C TYR A 267 14.47 -23.28 27.78
N GLY A 268 13.60 -22.86 28.70
CA GLY A 268 13.74 -21.61 29.47
C GLY A 268 13.25 -20.34 28.76
N VAL A 269 12.50 -20.47 27.66
CA VAL A 269 11.97 -19.33 26.89
C VAL A 269 10.48 -19.12 27.19
N GLU A 270 10.18 -18.25 28.16
CA GLU A 270 8.81 -17.89 28.53
C GLU A 270 8.10 -17.05 27.47
N ASN A 271 8.83 -16.14 26.82
CA ASN A 271 8.32 -15.29 25.76
C ASN A 271 9.12 -15.52 24.49
N VAL A 272 8.51 -16.19 23.51
CA VAL A 272 9.13 -16.46 22.20
C VAL A 272 9.55 -15.17 21.45
N ASN A 273 9.00 -14.00 21.81
CA ASN A 273 9.40 -12.71 21.24
C ASN A 273 10.57 -12.04 21.98
N SER A 274 11.03 -12.58 23.11
CA SER A 274 12.16 -12.05 23.86
C SER A 274 13.48 -12.49 23.23
N THR A 275 14.15 -11.56 22.54
CA THR A 275 15.48 -11.79 21.96
C THR A 275 16.51 -12.23 23.01
N ALA A 276 16.44 -11.67 24.21
CA ALA A 276 17.36 -11.99 25.30
C ALA A 276 17.21 -13.45 25.78
N GLN A 277 15.97 -13.88 26.05
CA GLN A 277 15.71 -15.27 26.48
C GLN A 277 16.12 -16.28 25.40
N LEU A 278 15.86 -15.95 24.13
CA LEU A 278 16.28 -16.80 23.01
C LEU A 278 17.80 -16.92 22.94
N ALA A 279 18.52 -15.80 23.01
CA ALA A 279 19.98 -15.82 22.94
C ALA A 279 20.61 -16.61 24.09
N GLU A 280 20.10 -16.43 25.32
CA GLU A 280 20.54 -17.19 26.49
C GLU A 280 20.28 -18.69 26.35
N ALA A 281 19.06 -19.07 25.95
CA ALA A 281 18.71 -20.47 25.76
C ALA A 281 19.53 -21.14 24.65
N PHE A 282 19.75 -20.47 23.51
CA PHE A 282 20.59 -20.99 22.44
C PHE A 282 22.05 -21.17 22.88
N ALA A 283 22.61 -20.21 23.62
CA ALA A 283 23.94 -20.33 24.18
C ALA A 283 24.04 -21.51 25.17
N GLY A 284 23.02 -21.70 26.01
CA GLY A 284 22.91 -22.86 26.92
C GLY A 284 22.80 -24.21 26.19
N MET A 285 22.28 -24.22 24.96
CA MET A 285 22.25 -25.39 24.07
C MET A 285 23.55 -25.58 23.27
N GLY A 286 24.56 -24.71 23.44
CA GLY A 286 25.84 -24.78 22.75
C GLY A 286 25.86 -24.16 21.34
N GLU A 287 24.84 -23.39 20.95
CA GLU A 287 24.85 -22.65 19.68
C GLU A 287 25.74 -21.42 19.78
N VAL A 288 26.57 -21.19 18.76
CA VAL A 288 27.45 -20.01 18.68
C VAL A 288 26.81 -18.97 17.77
N LEU A 289 26.24 -17.92 18.38
CA LEU A 289 25.64 -16.80 17.67
C LEU A 289 26.62 -15.64 17.57
N THR A 290 27.12 -15.36 16.37
CA THR A 290 28.18 -14.36 16.12
C THR A 290 27.67 -13.03 15.56
N GLU A 291 26.44 -13.00 15.05
CA GLU A 291 25.85 -11.78 14.51
C GLU A 291 25.24 -10.92 15.61
N HIS A 292 25.51 -9.61 15.57
CA HIS A 292 24.93 -8.62 16.46
C HIS A 292 24.06 -7.62 15.68
N THR A 293 23.05 -7.10 16.36
CA THR A 293 22.25 -5.95 15.91
C THR A 293 23.07 -4.67 15.97
N ALA A 294 22.60 -3.59 15.34
CA ALA A 294 23.25 -2.28 15.41
C ALA A 294 23.39 -1.74 16.85
N SER A 295 22.53 -2.20 17.77
CA SER A 295 22.59 -1.88 19.20
C SER A 295 23.48 -2.83 20.02
N GLY A 296 24.23 -3.73 19.37
CA GLY A 296 25.16 -4.67 20.02
C GLY A 296 24.53 -5.94 20.59
N ALA A 297 23.21 -6.07 20.62
CA ALA A 297 22.54 -7.29 21.09
C ALA A 297 22.72 -8.45 20.09
N VAL A 298 22.86 -9.68 20.59
CA VAL A 298 22.94 -10.89 19.76
C VAL A 298 21.68 -11.00 18.90
N LYS A 299 21.89 -11.31 17.61
CA LYS A 299 20.82 -11.36 16.62
C LYS A 299 20.15 -12.73 16.61
N VAL A 300 18.83 -12.75 16.77
CA VAL A 300 17.97 -13.96 16.71
C VAL A 300 16.79 -13.73 15.76
N ASP A 301 17.10 -13.19 14.59
CA ASP A 301 16.08 -12.91 13.57
C ASP A 301 15.59 -14.19 12.89
N LYS A 302 14.63 -14.05 11.96
CA LYS A 302 14.08 -15.19 11.22
C LYS A 302 15.17 -15.99 10.49
N ASN A 303 16.21 -15.35 9.97
CA ASN A 303 17.25 -16.04 9.22
C ASN A 303 18.13 -16.89 10.13
N VAL A 304 18.54 -16.34 11.28
CA VAL A 304 19.26 -17.09 12.32
C VAL A 304 18.42 -18.29 12.75
N LEU A 305 17.14 -18.08 13.06
CA LEU A 305 16.25 -19.15 13.49
C LEU A 305 16.06 -20.23 12.41
N LEU A 306 15.93 -19.85 11.14
CA LEU A 306 15.82 -20.80 10.02
C LEU A 306 17.07 -21.64 9.85
N ALA A 307 18.26 -21.02 9.94
CA ALA A 307 19.54 -21.72 9.87
C ALA A 307 19.70 -22.72 11.03
N LEU A 308 19.36 -22.33 12.25
CA LEU A 308 19.38 -23.22 13.43
C LEU A 308 18.38 -24.36 13.31
N ALA A 309 17.19 -24.10 12.75
CA ALA A 309 16.17 -25.10 12.50
C ALA A 309 16.44 -25.96 11.26
N ASP A 310 17.57 -25.75 10.56
CA ASP A 310 17.93 -26.42 9.30
C ASP A 310 16.83 -26.33 8.22
N MET A 311 16.23 -25.14 8.08
CA MET A 311 15.15 -24.89 7.14
C MET A 311 15.49 -23.77 6.15
N SER A 312 15.03 -23.94 4.91
CA SER A 312 15.06 -22.91 3.88
C SER A 312 14.06 -21.78 4.18
N LEU A 313 14.17 -20.66 3.46
CA LEU A 313 13.17 -19.57 3.50
C LEU A 313 11.76 -20.05 3.12
N GLN A 314 11.67 -21.15 2.37
CA GLN A 314 10.45 -21.83 1.95
C GLN A 314 9.99 -22.91 2.94
N TRP A 315 10.59 -22.97 4.14
CA TRP A 315 10.27 -23.95 5.19
C TRP A 315 10.47 -25.41 4.76
N GLN A 316 11.42 -25.66 3.86
CA GLN A 316 11.85 -27.00 3.49
C GLN A 316 13.11 -27.39 4.30
N PRO A 317 13.23 -28.64 4.76
CA PRO A 317 14.46 -29.13 5.37
C PRO A 317 15.65 -28.96 4.43
N LEU A 318 16.82 -28.60 4.96
CA LEU A 318 18.06 -28.46 4.22
C LEU A 318 18.99 -29.67 4.38
N ASP A 319 18.76 -30.50 5.40
CA ASP A 319 19.56 -31.67 5.78
C ASP A 319 21.06 -31.35 5.95
N THR A 320 21.39 -30.14 6.41
CA THR A 320 22.77 -29.71 6.64
C THR A 320 23.23 -29.90 8.07
N ARG A 321 22.29 -30.01 9.01
CA ARG A 321 22.55 -30.24 10.44
C ARG A 321 21.33 -30.85 11.12
N THR A 322 21.50 -31.37 12.33
CA THR A 322 20.35 -31.70 13.17
C THR A 322 19.57 -30.41 13.50
N PRO A 323 18.25 -30.34 13.21
CA PRO A 323 17.43 -29.17 13.51
C PRO A 323 17.42 -28.86 15.00
N ASN A 324 17.68 -27.60 15.36
CA ASN A 324 17.54 -27.16 16.75
C ASN A 324 16.04 -27.11 17.13
N PRO A 325 15.61 -27.87 18.16
CA PRO A 325 14.21 -27.99 18.52
C PRO A 325 13.60 -26.68 19.07
N LEU A 326 14.39 -25.87 19.80
CA LEU A 326 13.94 -24.56 20.27
C LEU A 326 13.72 -23.62 19.08
N ALA A 327 14.65 -23.59 18.11
CA ALA A 327 14.51 -22.75 16.93
C ALA A 327 13.25 -23.11 16.11
N LEU A 328 12.99 -24.40 15.93
CA LEU A 328 11.79 -24.88 15.24
C LEU A 328 10.50 -24.48 15.97
N ALA A 329 10.46 -24.67 17.30
CA ALA A 329 9.32 -24.28 18.13
C ALA A 329 9.05 -22.77 18.05
N VAL A 330 10.09 -21.94 18.21
CA VAL A 330 9.97 -20.48 18.15
C VAL A 330 9.50 -20.02 16.77
N LEU A 331 10.03 -20.60 15.70
CA LEU A 331 9.60 -20.29 14.33
C LEU A 331 8.12 -20.59 14.11
N ARG A 332 7.67 -21.78 14.50
CA ARG A 332 6.27 -22.19 14.32
C ARG A 332 5.32 -21.35 15.17
N SER A 333 5.68 -21.08 16.44
CA SER A 333 4.90 -20.21 17.32
C SER A 333 4.76 -18.79 16.75
N LYS A 334 5.87 -18.16 16.35
CA LYS A 334 5.88 -16.82 15.74
C LYS A 334 5.09 -16.77 14.43
N ARG A 335 5.20 -17.80 13.58
CA ARG A 335 4.44 -17.89 12.31
C ARG A 335 2.95 -17.93 12.59
N ALA A 336 2.49 -18.86 13.43
CA ALA A 336 1.09 -19.01 13.76
C ALA A 336 0.51 -17.75 14.43
N GLY A 337 1.23 -17.19 15.42
CA GLY A 337 0.84 -15.96 16.08
C GLY A 337 0.77 -14.75 15.13
N LYS A 338 1.73 -14.62 14.20
CA LYS A 338 1.70 -13.57 13.17
C LYS A 338 0.50 -13.75 12.24
N TRP A 339 0.26 -14.95 11.73
CA TRP A 339 -0.84 -15.20 10.79
C TRP A 339 -2.19 -14.98 11.43
N ARG A 340 -2.33 -15.43 12.68
CA ARG A 340 -3.53 -15.18 13.47
C ARG A 340 -3.79 -13.68 13.63
N LYS A 341 -2.79 -12.95 14.17
CA LYS A 341 -2.92 -11.53 14.48
C LYS A 341 -3.12 -10.67 13.24
N ALA A 342 -2.37 -10.92 12.16
CA ALA A 342 -2.35 -10.06 10.98
C ALA A 342 -3.47 -10.38 9.98
N TYR A 343 -4.04 -11.59 10.03
CA TYR A 343 -5.02 -12.06 9.06
C TYR A 343 -6.31 -12.52 9.74
N THR A 344 -6.39 -13.75 10.26
CA THR A 344 -7.69 -14.32 10.69
C THR A 344 -8.40 -13.47 11.73
N ARG A 345 -7.68 -13.00 12.75
CA ARG A 345 -8.26 -12.13 13.78
C ARG A 345 -8.67 -10.77 13.19
N THR A 346 -7.82 -10.15 12.38
CA THR A 346 -8.14 -8.88 11.73
C THR A 346 -9.35 -9.03 10.80
N PHE A 347 -9.44 -10.10 10.02
CA PHE A 347 -10.60 -10.35 9.15
C PHE A 347 -11.88 -10.43 9.97
N LEU A 348 -11.89 -11.20 11.07
CA LEU A 348 -13.05 -11.33 11.95
C LEU A 348 -13.42 -10.04 12.67
N GLU A 349 -12.44 -9.19 13.00
CA GLU A 349 -12.65 -7.90 13.66
C GLU A 349 -13.13 -6.79 12.70
N THR A 350 -12.82 -6.90 11.40
CA THR A 350 -13.08 -5.86 10.38
C THR A 350 -14.11 -6.27 9.33
N VAL A 351 -14.71 -7.45 9.47
CA VAL A 351 -15.79 -7.89 8.58
C VAL A 351 -17.03 -7.04 8.81
N ASP A 352 -17.63 -6.59 7.71
CA ASP A 352 -18.82 -5.76 7.75
C ASP A 352 -20.11 -6.60 7.92
N GLY A 353 -21.25 -5.92 8.07
CA GLY A 353 -22.55 -6.58 8.22
C GLY A 353 -23.02 -7.38 6.99
N SER A 354 -22.37 -7.22 5.83
CA SER A 354 -22.62 -8.00 4.62
C SER A 354 -21.67 -9.19 4.46
N GLY A 355 -20.79 -9.43 5.43
CA GLY A 355 -19.80 -10.50 5.39
C GLY A 355 -18.58 -10.17 4.54
N ARG A 356 -18.25 -8.89 4.35
CA ARG A 356 -17.12 -8.43 3.52
C ARG A 356 -16.00 -7.82 4.35
N VAL A 357 -14.77 -8.02 3.89
CA VAL A 357 -13.58 -7.31 4.38
C VAL A 357 -13.15 -6.26 3.35
N HIS A 358 -12.85 -5.07 3.84
CA HIS A 358 -12.56 -3.89 3.01
C HIS A 358 -11.10 -3.46 3.19
N PRO A 359 -10.15 -3.98 2.39
CA PRO A 359 -8.75 -3.60 2.51
C PRO A 359 -8.55 -2.12 2.19
N PHE A 360 -7.69 -1.44 2.95
CA PHE A 360 -7.29 -0.07 2.64
C PHE A 360 -6.12 -0.07 1.66
N ILE A 361 -6.39 0.34 0.42
CA ILE A 361 -5.43 0.44 -0.68
C ILE A 361 -4.97 1.89 -0.80
N ASN A 362 -3.70 2.12 -0.51
CA ASN A 362 -3.05 3.40 -0.71
C ASN A 362 -2.30 3.35 -2.05
N SER A 363 -2.80 4.09 -3.04
CA SER A 363 -2.32 4.05 -4.42
C SER A 363 -0.89 4.60 -4.59
N LEU A 364 -0.41 5.43 -3.66
CA LEU A 364 0.82 6.20 -3.79
C LEU A 364 1.58 6.30 -2.46
N GLN A 365 2.08 5.17 -1.94
CA GLN A 365 2.76 5.11 -0.65
C GLN A 365 4.29 5.09 -0.74
N ALA A 366 4.86 4.20 -1.56
CA ALA A 366 6.31 4.05 -1.63
C ALA A 366 6.96 5.19 -2.41
N ARG A 367 8.26 5.44 -2.20
CA ARG A 367 9.03 6.40 -3.02
C ARG A 367 8.99 6.10 -4.52
N THR A 368 8.83 4.82 -4.87
CA THR A 368 8.69 4.34 -6.25
C THR A 368 7.26 4.40 -6.78
N GLY A 369 6.32 4.91 -5.99
CA GLY A 369 4.90 4.97 -6.31
C GLY A 369 4.14 3.66 -6.10
N ARG A 370 4.80 2.58 -5.65
CA ARG A 370 4.13 1.30 -5.33
C ARG A 370 3.01 1.50 -4.31
N MET A 371 1.91 0.81 -4.56
CA MET A 371 0.75 0.80 -3.68
C MET A 371 1.09 0.10 -2.37
N SER A 372 0.40 0.44 -1.28
CA SER A 372 0.40 -0.36 -0.05
C SER A 372 -1.01 -0.79 0.32
N ILE A 373 -1.16 -2.01 0.80
CA ILE A 373 -2.45 -2.55 1.27
C ILE A 373 -2.36 -2.85 2.75
N THR A 374 -3.30 -2.30 3.51
CA THR A 374 -3.37 -2.44 4.97
C THR A 374 -4.80 -2.72 5.42
N ARG A 375 -4.96 -3.23 6.64
CA ARG A 375 -6.27 -3.45 7.29
C ARG A 375 -7.29 -4.17 6.37
N PRO A 376 -7.03 -5.43 5.98
CA PRO A 376 -5.90 -6.30 6.35
C PRO A 376 -4.69 -6.21 5.38
N ALA A 377 -3.51 -6.69 5.81
CA ALA A 377 -2.26 -6.58 5.05
C ALA A 377 -2.13 -7.63 3.92
N LEU A 378 -3.00 -7.56 2.91
CA LEU A 378 -3.11 -8.59 1.86
C LEU A 378 -1.89 -8.68 0.93
N GLN A 379 -1.04 -7.65 0.85
CA GLN A 379 0.22 -7.69 0.09
C GLN A 379 1.30 -8.62 0.66
N THR A 380 1.15 -9.09 1.90
CA THR A 380 2.19 -9.91 2.56
C THR A 380 1.71 -11.32 2.89
N LEU A 381 0.68 -11.78 2.18
CA LEU A 381 0.12 -13.11 2.34
C LEU A 381 1.19 -14.20 2.11
N PRO A 382 1.14 -15.31 2.86
CA PRO A 382 2.09 -16.40 2.70
C PRO A 382 2.08 -16.95 1.28
N SER A 383 3.18 -16.84 0.52
CA SER A 383 3.19 -17.17 -0.91
C SER A 383 2.97 -18.66 -1.24
N SER A 384 3.28 -19.56 -0.31
CA SER A 384 3.22 -21.02 -0.51
C SER A 384 2.12 -21.72 0.29
N ASP A 385 1.17 -20.96 0.81
CA ASP A 385 0.15 -21.49 1.72
C ASP A 385 -1.20 -20.88 1.37
N PHE A 386 -2.15 -21.75 1.04
CA PHE A 386 -3.49 -21.33 0.62
C PHE A 386 -4.37 -20.95 1.82
N MET A 387 -4.04 -21.35 3.06
CA MET A 387 -4.99 -21.30 4.18
C MET A 387 -5.53 -19.90 4.44
N ILE A 388 -4.68 -18.88 4.40
CA ILE A 388 -5.15 -17.50 4.61
C ILE A 388 -5.93 -16.97 3.39
N ARG A 389 -5.50 -17.32 2.16
CA ARG A 389 -6.23 -16.93 0.94
C ARG A 389 -7.60 -17.58 0.87
N ARG A 390 -7.72 -18.81 1.38
CA ARG A 390 -8.97 -19.58 1.44
C ARG A 390 -10.07 -18.89 2.26
N CYS A 391 -9.70 -18.04 3.22
CA CYS A 391 -10.65 -17.21 3.94
C CYS A 391 -11.43 -16.25 3.02
N LEU A 392 -10.86 -15.86 1.88
CA LEU A 392 -11.42 -14.83 1.00
C LEU A 392 -12.07 -15.50 -0.21
N LEU A 393 -13.33 -15.12 -0.46
CA LEU A 393 -14.19 -15.71 -1.47
C LEU A 393 -14.57 -14.69 -2.55
N ALA A 394 -14.86 -15.22 -3.74
CA ALA A 394 -15.66 -14.56 -4.75
C ALA A 394 -17.11 -14.38 -4.26
N ASP A 395 -17.84 -13.50 -4.95
CA ASP A 395 -19.24 -13.26 -4.68
C ASP A 395 -20.09 -14.53 -4.90
N PRO A 396 -21.30 -14.60 -4.35
CA PRO A 396 -22.21 -15.71 -4.61
C PRO A 396 -22.43 -15.92 -6.13
N GLY A 397 -22.22 -17.14 -6.63
CA GLY A 397 -22.32 -17.47 -8.06
C GLY A 397 -21.13 -17.04 -8.92
N HIS A 398 -20.09 -16.47 -8.30
CA HIS A 398 -18.86 -16.07 -8.96
C HIS A 398 -17.70 -17.02 -8.61
N VAL A 399 -16.66 -16.97 -9.45
CA VAL A 399 -15.36 -17.58 -9.22
C VAL A 399 -14.27 -16.51 -9.22
N ILE A 400 -13.13 -16.86 -8.64
CA ILE A 400 -11.95 -16.00 -8.65
C ILE A 400 -11.24 -16.13 -10.00
N VAL A 401 -10.87 -14.99 -10.57
CA VAL A 401 -9.91 -14.88 -11.67
C VAL A 401 -8.74 -14.04 -11.19
N SER A 402 -7.52 -14.56 -11.24
CA SER A 402 -6.31 -13.74 -11.04
C SER A 402 -5.61 -13.55 -12.38
N THR A 403 -5.32 -12.31 -12.73
CA THR A 403 -4.57 -11.98 -13.95
C THR A 403 -3.24 -11.36 -13.55
N ASP A 404 -2.13 -12.02 -13.88
CA ASP A 404 -0.77 -11.61 -13.53
C ASP A 404 0.06 -11.35 -14.79
N PHE A 405 1.03 -10.45 -14.69
CA PHE A 405 1.95 -10.19 -15.79
C PHE A 405 3.04 -11.26 -15.92
N LYS A 406 3.37 -11.62 -17.16
CA LYS A 406 4.48 -12.55 -17.44
C LYS A 406 5.83 -11.88 -17.27
N ALA A 407 6.42 -11.98 -16.08
CA ALA A 407 7.75 -11.45 -15.76
C ALA A 407 7.89 -9.93 -16.06
N VAL A 408 6.91 -9.14 -15.65
CA VAL A 408 6.83 -7.68 -15.94
C VAL A 408 8.13 -6.95 -15.65
N GLU A 409 8.81 -7.28 -14.56
CA GLU A 409 10.05 -6.61 -14.16
C GLU A 409 11.15 -6.76 -15.21
N MET A 410 11.30 -7.95 -15.79
CA MET A 410 12.30 -8.20 -16.84
C MET A 410 11.92 -7.52 -18.15
N ARG A 411 10.63 -7.49 -18.48
CA ARG A 411 10.14 -6.82 -19.69
C ARG A 411 10.29 -5.30 -19.59
N VAL A 412 9.98 -4.74 -18.42
CA VAL A 412 10.23 -3.33 -18.08
C VAL A 412 11.72 -3.02 -18.14
N LEU A 413 12.58 -3.85 -17.56
CA LEU A 413 14.02 -3.66 -17.66
C LEU A 413 14.49 -3.68 -19.13
N ALA A 414 14.02 -4.64 -19.91
CA ALA A 414 14.35 -4.76 -21.32
C ALA A 414 13.92 -3.52 -22.12
N ALA A 415 12.75 -2.95 -21.79
CA ALA A 415 12.23 -1.74 -22.40
C ALA A 415 13.07 -0.51 -22.02
N LEU A 416 13.29 -0.28 -20.72
CA LEU A 416 14.00 0.90 -20.20
C LEU A 416 15.49 0.93 -20.54
N ALA A 417 16.16 -0.23 -20.46
CA ALA A 417 17.57 -0.34 -20.80
C ALA A 417 17.79 -0.61 -22.30
N ASN A 418 16.72 -0.79 -23.08
CA ASN A 418 16.75 -1.15 -24.51
C ASN A 418 17.60 -2.40 -24.79
N VAL A 419 17.37 -3.48 -24.04
CA VAL A 419 18.15 -4.71 -24.10
C VAL A 419 17.75 -5.53 -25.33
N ARG A 420 18.42 -5.30 -26.46
CA ARG A 420 18.04 -5.82 -27.78
C ARG A 420 17.72 -7.32 -27.78
N ARG A 421 18.60 -8.17 -27.22
CA ARG A 421 18.39 -9.63 -27.17
C ARG A 421 17.14 -10.03 -26.38
N MET A 422 16.86 -9.34 -25.27
CA MET A 422 15.63 -9.59 -24.51
C MET A 422 14.40 -9.16 -25.32
N LYS A 423 14.44 -7.99 -25.99
CA LYS A 423 13.34 -7.53 -26.84
C LYS A 423 13.05 -8.52 -27.98
N GLU A 424 14.09 -9.02 -28.64
CA GLU A 424 13.99 -10.04 -29.69
C GLU A 424 13.37 -11.35 -29.17
N ALA A 425 13.81 -11.83 -28.00
CA ALA A 425 13.26 -13.03 -27.37
C ALA A 425 11.79 -12.86 -26.97
N ILE A 426 11.44 -11.72 -26.35
CA ILE A 426 10.07 -11.38 -25.95
C ILE A 426 9.17 -11.32 -27.19
N ALA A 427 9.59 -10.65 -28.25
CA ALA A 427 8.81 -10.53 -29.48
C ALA A 427 8.55 -11.88 -30.17
N LYS A 428 9.39 -12.88 -29.92
CA LYS A 428 9.21 -14.27 -30.40
C LYS A 428 8.38 -15.13 -29.45
N GLY A 429 7.95 -14.61 -28.30
CA GLY A 429 7.25 -15.38 -27.27
C GLY A 429 8.14 -16.37 -26.51
N GLU A 430 9.46 -16.18 -26.51
CA GLU A 430 10.37 -17.04 -25.74
C GLU A 430 10.30 -16.75 -24.23
N ASP A 431 10.36 -17.80 -23.40
CA ASP A 431 10.56 -17.62 -21.95
C ASP A 431 11.93 -16.99 -21.70
N LEU A 432 11.93 -15.78 -21.11
CA LEU A 432 13.14 -14.99 -20.89
C LEU A 432 14.17 -15.68 -19.99
N HIS A 433 13.73 -16.51 -19.04
CA HIS A 433 14.63 -17.20 -18.13
C HIS A 433 15.32 -18.37 -18.83
N ASP A 434 14.59 -19.11 -19.67
CA ASP A 434 15.13 -20.18 -20.52
C ASP A 434 16.07 -19.60 -21.57
N PHE A 435 15.66 -18.53 -22.24
CA PHE A 435 16.48 -17.80 -23.20
C PHE A 435 17.80 -17.33 -22.55
N THR A 436 17.73 -16.73 -21.36
CA THR A 436 18.92 -16.31 -20.63
C THR A 436 19.78 -17.48 -20.21
N ALA A 437 19.19 -18.57 -19.71
CA ALA A 437 19.92 -19.76 -19.31
C ALA A 437 20.65 -20.40 -20.49
N ARG A 438 20.03 -20.45 -21.67
CA ARG A 438 20.66 -20.89 -22.92
C ARG A 438 21.85 -20.03 -23.31
N LEU A 439 21.76 -18.70 -23.16
CA LEU A 439 22.86 -17.79 -23.46
C LEU A 439 24.02 -17.88 -22.46
N VAL A 440 23.74 -18.22 -21.20
CA VAL A 440 24.74 -18.29 -20.12
C VAL A 440 25.40 -19.67 -20.03
N PHE A 441 24.62 -20.74 -20.17
CA PHE A 441 25.01 -22.13 -19.91
C PHE A 441 24.96 -23.04 -21.16
N GLY A 442 24.49 -22.53 -22.31
CA GLY A 442 24.31 -23.31 -23.54
C GLY A 442 22.97 -24.07 -23.61
N GLU A 443 22.76 -24.79 -24.71
CA GLU A 443 21.50 -25.53 -24.98
C GLU A 443 21.21 -26.62 -23.93
N SER A 444 22.24 -27.18 -23.29
CA SER A 444 22.13 -28.21 -22.27
C SER A 444 21.91 -27.65 -20.85
N PHE A 445 21.28 -26.47 -20.72
CA PHE A 445 21.02 -25.89 -19.40
C PHE A 445 20.01 -26.73 -18.61
N THR A 446 20.16 -26.73 -17.28
CA THR A 446 19.27 -27.49 -16.39
C THR A 446 18.21 -26.59 -15.76
N LYS A 447 17.18 -27.18 -15.14
CA LYS A 447 16.20 -26.43 -14.32
C LYS A 447 16.88 -25.62 -13.20
N ALA A 448 17.99 -26.11 -12.65
CA ALA A 448 18.78 -25.38 -11.66
C ALA A 448 19.45 -24.14 -12.27
N HIS A 449 20.04 -24.25 -13.47
CA HIS A 449 20.57 -23.10 -14.20
C HIS A 449 19.50 -22.05 -14.51
N ARG A 450 18.29 -22.49 -14.90
CA ARG A 450 17.15 -21.59 -15.10
C ARG A 450 16.78 -20.84 -13.82
N LYS A 451 16.66 -21.55 -12.69
CA LYS A 451 16.36 -20.96 -11.38
C LYS A 451 17.43 -19.95 -10.97
N LEU A 452 18.71 -20.27 -11.21
CA LEU A 452 19.84 -19.36 -10.96
C LEU A 452 19.75 -18.10 -11.83
N CYS A 453 19.52 -18.22 -13.14
CA CYS A 453 19.37 -17.07 -14.04
C CYS A 453 18.20 -16.16 -13.64
N LYS A 454 17.07 -16.75 -13.25
CA LYS A 454 15.93 -16.00 -12.68
C LYS A 454 16.35 -15.21 -11.45
N GLY A 455 17.06 -15.84 -10.50
CA GLY A 455 17.58 -15.19 -9.31
C GLY A 455 18.55 -14.04 -9.62
N VAL A 456 19.51 -14.26 -10.53
CA VAL A 456 20.47 -13.24 -10.96
C VAL A 456 19.76 -12.05 -11.63
N GLY A 457 18.82 -12.32 -12.54
CA GLY A 457 18.06 -11.27 -13.21
C GLY A 457 17.31 -10.38 -12.22
N LEU A 458 16.58 -10.99 -11.28
CA LEU A 458 15.87 -10.24 -10.24
C LEU A 458 16.86 -9.44 -9.38
N SER A 459 17.95 -10.05 -8.93
CA SER A 459 18.98 -9.34 -8.16
C SER A 459 19.57 -8.15 -8.92
N LYS A 460 19.73 -8.23 -10.25
CA LYS A 460 20.16 -7.08 -11.07
C LYS A 460 19.15 -5.94 -11.10
N ILE A 461 17.85 -6.23 -11.03
CA ILE A 461 16.81 -5.20 -10.90
C ILE A 461 16.83 -4.61 -9.49
N TYR A 462 16.84 -5.46 -8.47
CA TYR A 462 16.71 -5.06 -7.06
C TYR A 462 18.00 -4.55 -6.41
N GLY A 463 19.13 -4.54 -7.14
CA GLY A 463 20.44 -4.16 -6.58
C GLY A 463 21.00 -5.20 -5.61
N GLY A 464 20.57 -6.46 -5.70
CA GLY A 464 21.07 -7.58 -4.91
C GLY A 464 22.45 -8.06 -5.37
N GLY A 465 23.35 -8.31 -4.41
CA GLY A 465 24.67 -8.90 -4.66
C GLY A 465 24.64 -10.42 -4.86
N ALA A 466 25.80 -10.99 -5.19
CA ALA A 466 25.97 -12.43 -5.36
C ALA A 466 25.67 -13.19 -4.07
N GLU A 467 26.04 -12.63 -2.91
CA GLU A 467 25.83 -13.22 -1.59
C GLU A 467 24.34 -13.34 -1.23
N THR A 468 23.56 -12.31 -1.55
CA THR A 468 22.09 -12.35 -1.36
C THR A 468 21.45 -13.33 -2.32
N THR A 469 21.90 -13.37 -3.57
CA THR A 469 21.38 -14.30 -4.58
C THR A 469 21.71 -15.74 -4.24
N ALA A 470 22.92 -16.03 -3.78
CA ALA A 470 23.33 -17.36 -3.31
C ALA A 470 22.43 -17.84 -2.18
N ARG A 471 22.19 -16.98 -1.18
CA ARG A 471 21.27 -17.30 -0.07
C ARG A 471 19.83 -17.54 -0.55
N GLN A 472 19.33 -16.75 -1.49
CA GLN A 472 17.96 -16.88 -2.01
C GLN A 472 17.77 -18.12 -2.89
N THR A 473 18.78 -18.45 -3.70
CA THR A 473 18.70 -19.55 -4.67
C THR A 473 19.16 -20.89 -4.09
N GLY A 474 19.99 -20.86 -3.05
CA GLY A 474 20.69 -22.02 -2.49
C GLY A 474 21.92 -22.45 -3.31
N ALA A 475 22.28 -21.71 -4.36
CA ALA A 475 23.40 -22.06 -5.24
C ALA A 475 24.76 -21.67 -4.61
N PRO A 476 25.84 -22.42 -4.93
CA PRO A 476 27.19 -22.06 -4.51
C PRO A 476 27.57 -20.63 -4.94
N ILE A 477 28.21 -19.88 -4.04
CA ILE A 477 28.52 -18.46 -4.28
C ILE A 477 29.37 -18.25 -5.55
N GLU A 478 30.27 -19.17 -5.88
CA GLU A 478 31.12 -19.07 -7.09
C GLU A 478 30.33 -19.31 -8.38
N ASP A 479 29.32 -20.17 -8.36
CA ASP A 479 28.42 -20.37 -9.49
C ASP A 479 27.56 -19.13 -9.72
N VAL A 480 27.08 -18.53 -8.62
CA VAL A 480 26.34 -17.27 -8.67
C VAL A 480 27.22 -16.15 -9.22
N ARG A 481 28.44 -15.98 -8.72
CA ARG A 481 29.40 -14.97 -9.23
C ARG A 481 29.70 -15.18 -10.71
N SER A 482 29.85 -16.43 -11.15
CA SER A 482 30.06 -16.78 -12.56
C SER A 482 28.84 -16.44 -13.42
N ALA A 483 27.63 -16.75 -12.94
CA ALA A 483 26.39 -16.39 -13.60
C ALA A 483 26.20 -14.87 -13.71
N PHE A 484 26.55 -14.10 -12.67
CA PHE A 484 26.55 -12.63 -12.72
C PHE A 484 27.47 -12.08 -13.81
N ARG A 485 28.71 -12.59 -13.91
CA ARG A 485 29.67 -12.19 -14.96
C ARG A 485 29.16 -12.52 -16.35
N ALA A 486 28.62 -13.72 -16.53
CA ALA A 486 28.06 -14.15 -17.81
C ALA A 486 26.84 -13.31 -18.20
N TYR A 487 25.94 -13.02 -17.25
CA TYR A 487 24.78 -12.16 -17.45
C TYR A 487 25.18 -10.75 -17.93
N ASP A 488 26.18 -10.14 -17.28
CA ASP A 488 26.69 -8.82 -17.69
C ASP A 488 27.32 -8.83 -19.09
N ARG A 489 27.96 -9.93 -19.48
CA ARG A 489 28.52 -10.11 -20.83
C ARG A 489 27.44 -10.26 -21.89
N VAL A 490 26.34 -10.94 -21.57
CA VAL A 490 25.22 -11.17 -22.49
C VAL A 490 24.33 -9.92 -22.63
N TYR A 491 24.20 -9.13 -21.57
CA TYR A 491 23.34 -7.94 -21.51
C TYR A 491 24.09 -6.65 -21.08
N PRO A 492 25.12 -6.21 -21.82
CA PRO A 492 25.91 -5.03 -21.47
C PRO A 492 25.09 -3.72 -21.46
N GLU A 493 23.94 -3.67 -22.13
CA GLU A 493 22.97 -2.57 -22.11
C GLU A 493 22.51 -2.23 -20.69
N ILE A 494 22.29 -3.22 -19.83
CA ILE A 494 21.77 -3.02 -18.47
C ILE A 494 22.77 -2.20 -17.65
N ARG A 495 24.06 -2.56 -17.70
CA ARG A 495 25.12 -1.81 -17.02
C ARG A 495 25.25 -0.39 -17.58
N ARG A 496 25.21 -0.24 -18.91
CA ARG A 496 25.27 1.08 -19.56
C ARG A 496 24.11 1.99 -19.14
N ALA A 497 22.89 1.43 -19.07
CA ALA A 497 21.70 2.15 -18.62
C ALA A 497 21.81 2.54 -17.14
N ALA A 498 22.20 1.60 -16.26
CA ALA A 498 22.40 1.88 -14.84
C ALA A 498 23.42 3.01 -14.61
N SER A 499 24.58 2.97 -15.29
CA SER A 499 25.58 4.03 -15.18
C SER A 499 25.08 5.38 -15.73
N ARG A 500 24.22 5.38 -16.75
CA ARG A 500 23.59 6.61 -17.27
C ARG A 500 22.62 7.19 -16.24
N TRP A 501 21.72 6.37 -15.71
CA TRP A 501 20.76 6.79 -14.68
C TRP A 501 21.44 7.28 -13.40
N GLN A 502 22.55 6.66 -12.98
CA GLN A 502 23.36 7.16 -11.87
C GLN A 502 23.86 8.58 -12.14
N ARG A 503 24.41 8.85 -13.34
CA ARG A 503 24.88 10.21 -13.70
C ARG A 503 23.72 11.21 -13.73
N GLU A 504 22.58 10.83 -14.30
CA GLU A 504 21.37 11.65 -14.32
C GLU A 504 20.91 11.98 -12.90
N ALA A 505 20.89 11.01 -11.98
CA ALA A 505 20.59 11.24 -10.58
C ALA A 505 21.57 12.25 -9.96
N PHE A 506 22.87 12.11 -10.15
CA PHE A 506 23.85 13.08 -9.62
C PHE A 506 23.65 14.50 -10.16
N GLN A 507 23.34 14.64 -11.45
CA GLN A 507 23.11 15.93 -12.10
C GLN A 507 21.85 16.65 -11.62
N THR A 508 20.85 15.89 -11.14
CA THR A 508 19.53 16.37 -10.72
C THR A 508 19.39 16.45 -9.21
N GLY A 509 20.50 16.41 -8.46
CA GLY A 509 20.47 16.47 -6.99
C GLY A 509 19.94 15.20 -6.34
N MET A 510 20.20 14.05 -6.95
CA MET A 510 19.79 12.70 -6.55
C MET A 510 18.30 12.40 -6.77
N VAL A 511 17.70 12.91 -7.85
CA VAL A 511 16.30 12.65 -8.19
C VAL A 511 16.18 12.05 -9.58
N LEU A 512 15.77 10.79 -9.66
CA LEU A 512 15.43 10.18 -10.94
C LEU A 512 14.04 10.64 -11.39
N VAL A 513 13.78 10.60 -12.69
CA VAL A 513 12.45 10.84 -13.27
C VAL A 513 12.00 9.58 -14.00
N SER A 514 10.81 9.05 -13.65
CA SER A 514 10.23 7.88 -14.30
C SER A 514 9.75 8.20 -15.73
N VAL A 515 9.34 7.17 -16.46
CA VAL A 515 8.68 7.30 -17.78
C VAL A 515 7.45 8.20 -17.74
N THR A 516 6.66 8.10 -16.66
CA THR A 516 5.46 8.92 -16.44
C THR A 516 5.79 10.30 -15.89
N GLY A 517 7.07 10.63 -15.69
CA GLY A 517 7.50 11.93 -15.19
C GLY A 517 7.50 12.01 -13.66
N ARG A 518 7.29 10.88 -12.97
CA ARG A 518 7.31 10.82 -11.51
C ARG A 518 8.72 11.06 -11.01
N ARG A 519 8.84 11.93 -10.01
CA ARG A 519 10.10 12.18 -9.32
C ARG A 519 10.37 11.07 -8.31
N LEU A 520 11.60 10.56 -8.32
CA LEU A 520 12.04 9.40 -7.55
C LEU A 520 13.32 9.79 -6.78
N PRO A 521 13.20 10.40 -5.59
CA PRO A 521 14.34 10.78 -4.77
C PRO A 521 15.14 9.55 -4.33
N LEU A 522 16.45 9.57 -4.58
CA LEU A 522 17.37 8.48 -4.32
C LEU A 522 18.39 8.88 -3.25
N ASP A 523 18.68 7.95 -2.32
CA ASP A 523 19.71 8.20 -1.31
C ASP A 523 21.12 8.13 -1.93
N ARG A 524 22.02 9.04 -1.53
CA ARG A 524 23.40 9.12 -2.08
C ARG A 524 24.21 7.84 -1.90
N ASP A 525 23.99 7.12 -0.80
CA ASP A 525 24.61 5.84 -0.48
C ASP A 525 23.93 4.65 -1.20
N ARG A 526 22.82 4.88 -1.92
CA ARG A 526 22.02 3.85 -2.60
C ARG A 526 21.98 4.03 -4.12
N THR A 527 23.01 4.62 -4.73
CA THR A 527 23.13 4.77 -6.20
C THR A 527 23.07 3.45 -6.97
N TYR A 528 23.37 2.32 -6.34
CA TYR A 528 23.20 1.00 -6.95
C TYR A 528 21.72 0.61 -7.18
N ALA A 529 20.77 1.27 -6.51
CA ALA A 529 19.34 1.02 -6.60
C ALA A 529 18.61 1.79 -7.72
N VAL A 530 19.33 2.55 -8.57
CA VAL A 530 18.71 3.32 -9.66
C VAL A 530 17.83 2.47 -10.58
N THR A 531 18.29 1.25 -10.91
CA THR A 531 17.58 0.30 -11.76
C THR A 531 16.29 -0.14 -11.08
N ASN A 532 16.36 -0.42 -9.77
CA ASN A 532 15.21 -0.83 -8.98
C ASN A 532 14.13 0.24 -8.98
N TYR A 533 14.51 1.50 -8.71
CA TYR A 533 13.57 2.61 -8.61
C TYR A 533 12.81 2.82 -9.93
N LEU A 534 13.53 2.85 -11.05
CA LEU A 534 12.92 3.05 -12.37
C LEU A 534 12.06 1.86 -12.81
N CYS A 535 12.54 0.63 -12.59
CA CYS A 535 11.77 -0.56 -12.96
C CYS A 535 10.51 -0.69 -12.12
N GLN A 536 10.57 -0.49 -10.80
CA GLN A 536 9.40 -0.57 -9.94
C GLN A 536 8.38 0.53 -10.21
N SER A 537 8.83 1.77 -10.40
CA SER A 537 7.91 2.86 -10.75
C SER A 537 7.22 2.59 -12.08
N THR A 538 7.96 2.08 -13.07
CA THR A 538 7.38 1.78 -14.39
C THR A 538 6.45 0.57 -14.33
N ALA A 539 6.79 -0.48 -13.60
CA ALA A 539 5.91 -1.65 -13.40
C ALA A 539 4.60 -1.26 -12.69
N ARG A 540 4.68 -0.38 -11.68
CA ARG A 540 3.49 0.19 -11.03
C ARG A 540 2.62 0.97 -12.02
N ASP A 541 3.24 1.78 -12.87
CA ASP A 541 2.49 2.58 -13.85
C ASP A 541 1.89 1.69 -14.96
N VAL A 542 2.52 0.57 -15.30
CA VAL A 542 1.95 -0.47 -16.16
C VAL A 542 0.70 -1.08 -15.50
N LEU A 543 0.75 -1.46 -14.23
CA LEU A 543 -0.43 -1.94 -13.50
C LEU A 543 -1.55 -0.89 -13.44
N GLY A 544 -1.20 0.38 -13.17
CA GLY A 544 -2.20 1.46 -13.13
C GLY A 544 -2.85 1.71 -14.49
N GLN A 545 -2.08 1.67 -15.58
CA GLN A 545 -2.64 1.73 -16.93
C GLN A 545 -3.58 0.56 -17.21
N SER A 546 -3.24 -0.66 -16.77
CA SER A 546 -4.15 -1.80 -16.89
C SER A 546 -5.47 -1.57 -16.16
N MET A 547 -5.46 -0.95 -14.98
CA MET A 547 -6.70 -0.66 -14.25
C MET A 547 -7.58 0.37 -15.00
N LEU A 548 -6.97 1.36 -15.67
CA LEU A 548 -7.72 2.29 -16.53
C LEU A 548 -8.31 1.58 -17.76
N ASN A 549 -7.55 0.64 -18.35
CA ASN A 549 -8.05 -0.18 -19.45
C ASN A 549 -9.22 -1.07 -18.99
N MET A 550 -9.12 -1.65 -17.79
CA MET A 550 -10.19 -2.46 -17.18
C MET A 550 -11.45 -1.63 -16.96
N GLU A 551 -11.33 -0.41 -16.44
CA GLU A 551 -12.47 0.50 -16.32
C GLU A 551 -13.10 0.81 -17.69
N SER A 552 -12.27 1.13 -18.69
CA SER A 552 -12.75 1.42 -20.05
C SER A 552 -13.46 0.22 -20.68
N ALA A 553 -13.09 -1.00 -20.29
CA ALA A 553 -13.71 -2.24 -20.72
C ALA A 553 -14.94 -2.64 -19.86
N GLY A 554 -15.31 -1.86 -18.84
CA GLY A 554 -16.43 -2.20 -17.95
C GLY A 554 -16.11 -3.27 -16.91
N LEU A 555 -14.83 -3.57 -16.67
CA LEU A 555 -14.40 -4.66 -15.78
C LEU A 555 -14.25 -4.23 -14.31
N LEU A 556 -14.28 -2.93 -14.01
CA LEU A 556 -13.94 -2.39 -12.69
C LEU A 556 -14.83 -2.95 -11.56
N GLU A 557 -16.11 -3.19 -11.82
CA GLU A 557 -17.05 -3.73 -10.83
C GLU A 557 -16.69 -5.17 -10.38
N TYR A 558 -15.93 -5.90 -11.19
CA TYR A 558 -15.48 -7.26 -10.90
C TYR A 558 -14.10 -7.29 -10.22
N CYS A 559 -13.34 -6.20 -10.29
CA CYS A 559 -12.04 -6.08 -9.62
C CYS A 559 -12.19 -6.07 -8.10
N ARG A 560 -11.35 -6.84 -7.41
CA ARG A 560 -11.37 -6.96 -5.94
C ARG A 560 -10.09 -6.42 -5.31
N LEU A 561 -8.93 -6.70 -5.91
CA LEU A 561 -7.65 -6.32 -5.33
C LEU A 561 -6.53 -6.22 -6.39
N PRO A 562 -5.81 -5.08 -6.48
CA PRO A 562 -4.53 -5.03 -7.14
C PRO A 562 -3.45 -5.40 -6.13
N ILE A 563 -2.70 -6.47 -6.38
CA ILE A 563 -1.68 -6.96 -5.45
C ILE A 563 -0.43 -7.36 -6.23
N HIS A 564 0.74 -6.91 -5.77
CA HIS A 564 1.99 -7.05 -6.52
C HIS A 564 1.85 -6.52 -7.95
N ASP A 565 1.83 -7.43 -8.93
CA ASP A 565 1.73 -7.18 -10.35
C ASP A 565 0.47 -7.89 -10.94
N GLU A 566 -0.40 -8.42 -10.06
CA GLU A 566 -1.65 -9.12 -10.41
C GLU A 566 -2.90 -8.31 -10.03
N VAL A 567 -4.01 -8.56 -10.74
CA VAL A 567 -5.35 -8.11 -10.38
C VAL A 567 -6.24 -9.33 -10.10
N LEU A 568 -6.78 -9.36 -8.89
CA LEU A 568 -7.76 -10.34 -8.45
C LEU A 568 -9.17 -9.84 -8.75
N ALA A 569 -9.99 -10.69 -9.39
CA ALA A 569 -11.37 -10.40 -9.75
C ALA A 569 -12.33 -11.51 -9.28
N SER A 570 -13.59 -11.12 -9.08
CA SER A 570 -14.72 -12.01 -8.78
C SER A 570 -15.73 -11.91 -9.92
N VAL A 571 -15.85 -12.95 -10.74
CA VAL A 571 -16.63 -12.92 -11.99
C VAL A 571 -17.65 -14.06 -12.04
N PRO A 572 -18.80 -13.90 -12.74
CA PRO A 572 -19.80 -14.95 -12.88
C PRO A 572 -19.19 -16.26 -13.40
N GLU A 573 -19.46 -17.38 -12.71
CA GLU A 573 -18.84 -18.67 -13.03
C GLU A 573 -19.07 -19.11 -14.49
N ARG A 574 -20.26 -18.83 -15.03
CA ARG A 574 -20.65 -19.20 -16.40
C ARG A 574 -19.84 -18.47 -17.47
N GLU A 575 -19.37 -17.27 -17.16
CA GLU A 575 -18.69 -16.36 -18.08
C GLU A 575 -17.20 -16.21 -17.76
N ALA A 576 -16.68 -16.96 -16.79
CA ALA A 576 -15.32 -16.81 -16.27
C ALA A 576 -14.24 -16.85 -17.36
N LYS A 577 -14.41 -17.67 -18.41
CA LYS A 577 -13.47 -17.74 -19.56
C LYS A 577 -13.50 -16.51 -20.46
N GLU A 578 -14.64 -15.83 -20.55
CA GLU A 578 -14.77 -14.59 -21.30
C GLU A 578 -14.12 -13.46 -20.53
N PHE A 579 -14.50 -13.28 -19.26
CA PHE A 579 -13.86 -12.31 -18.38
C PHE A 579 -12.34 -12.51 -18.28
N ALA A 580 -11.85 -13.74 -18.14
CA ALA A 580 -10.40 -14.01 -18.13
C ALA A 580 -9.70 -13.46 -19.37
N ARG A 581 -10.29 -13.63 -20.56
CA ARG A 581 -9.74 -13.07 -21.82
C ARG A 581 -9.80 -11.55 -21.86
N GLU A 582 -10.87 -10.95 -21.34
CA GLU A 582 -10.99 -9.49 -21.28
C GLU A 582 -9.99 -8.86 -20.30
N PHE A 583 -9.77 -9.49 -19.14
CA PHE A 583 -8.73 -9.08 -18.20
C PHE A 583 -7.32 -9.22 -18.81
N GLU A 584 -7.02 -10.32 -19.50
CA GLU A 584 -5.76 -10.50 -20.23
C GLU A 584 -5.55 -9.40 -21.26
N GLN A 585 -6.59 -9.05 -22.04
CA GLN A 585 -6.54 -7.98 -23.04
C GLN A 585 -6.32 -6.62 -22.39
N ALA A 586 -7.02 -6.31 -21.29
CA ALA A 586 -6.87 -5.04 -20.57
C ALA A 586 -5.45 -4.87 -20.00
N MET A 587 -4.78 -5.96 -19.63
CA MET A 587 -3.42 -5.96 -19.13
C MET A 587 -2.35 -6.10 -20.23
N THR A 588 -2.69 -6.52 -21.45
CA THR A 588 -1.69 -6.80 -22.48
C THR A 588 -1.48 -5.60 -23.41
N PHE A 589 -0.32 -4.94 -23.31
CA PHE A 589 0.04 -3.82 -24.17
C PHE A 589 1.56 -3.61 -24.27
N PRO A 590 2.08 -3.01 -25.36
CA PRO A 590 3.51 -2.77 -25.49
C PRO A 590 3.97 -1.52 -24.75
N ILE A 591 5.18 -1.59 -24.17
CA ILE A 591 5.92 -0.40 -23.68
C ILE A 591 7.25 -0.30 -24.43
N PHE A 592 7.53 0.83 -25.06
CA PHE A 592 8.76 1.05 -25.86
C PHE A 592 9.08 -0.09 -26.85
N GLY A 593 8.04 -0.64 -27.47
CA GLY A 593 8.12 -1.76 -28.41
C GLY A 593 8.40 -3.12 -27.77
N VAL A 594 8.25 -3.25 -26.45
CA VAL A 594 8.30 -4.52 -25.71
C VAL A 594 6.87 -4.89 -25.31
N PRO A 595 6.30 -5.98 -25.84
CA PRO A 595 5.04 -6.52 -25.36
C PRO A 595 5.08 -6.75 -23.85
N ILE A 596 4.09 -6.28 -23.11
CA ILE A 596 3.80 -6.72 -21.75
C ILE A 596 2.60 -7.64 -21.86
N ASP A 597 2.80 -8.93 -21.64
CA ASP A 597 1.73 -9.92 -21.72
C ASP A 597 1.28 -10.28 -20.31
N ALA A 598 -0.01 -10.55 -20.17
CA ALA A 598 -0.61 -11.09 -18.96
C ALA A 598 -1.20 -12.48 -19.21
N GLU A 599 -1.50 -13.20 -18.13
CA GLU A 599 -2.20 -14.48 -18.17
C GLU A 599 -3.16 -14.55 -17.00
N ALA A 600 -4.38 -14.98 -17.32
CA ALA A 600 -5.44 -15.17 -16.35
C ALA A 600 -5.54 -16.63 -15.94
N GLU A 601 -5.58 -16.86 -14.63
CA GLU A 601 -5.88 -18.14 -14.03
C GLU A 601 -7.29 -18.10 -13.41
N ILE A 602 -8.12 -19.08 -13.78
CA ILE A 602 -9.48 -19.23 -13.26
C ILE A 602 -9.42 -20.23 -12.10
N GLY A 603 -9.80 -19.78 -10.92
CA GLY A 603 -9.94 -20.60 -9.73
C GLY A 603 -11.36 -21.10 -9.51
N GLY A 604 -11.59 -21.66 -8.34
CA GLY A 604 -12.91 -21.87 -7.75
C GLY A 604 -13.44 -20.61 -7.08
N ARG A 605 -14.29 -20.78 -6.07
CA ARG A 605 -14.90 -19.68 -5.34
C ARG A 605 -13.93 -19.04 -4.36
N SER A 606 -13.00 -19.77 -3.76
CA SER A 606 -12.00 -19.14 -2.88
C SER A 606 -10.77 -18.67 -3.63
N TRP A 607 -10.11 -17.64 -3.12
CA TRP A 607 -8.79 -17.26 -3.64
C TRP A 607 -7.74 -18.35 -3.37
N GLY A 608 -7.93 -19.17 -2.33
CA GLY A 608 -7.08 -20.33 -2.06
C GLY A 608 -7.08 -21.39 -3.16
N SER A 609 -8.12 -21.46 -4.00
CA SER A 609 -8.25 -22.44 -5.07
C SER A 609 -7.15 -22.34 -6.13
N LEU A 610 -6.68 -21.12 -6.44
CA LEU A 610 -5.52 -20.87 -7.30
C LEU A 610 -4.22 -21.47 -6.75
N TYR A 611 -4.23 -21.93 -5.49
CA TYR A 611 -3.09 -22.51 -4.79
C TYR A 611 -3.37 -23.91 -4.27
N GLY A 612 -4.38 -24.59 -4.83
CA GLY A 612 -4.70 -26.00 -4.55
C GLY A 612 -5.70 -26.24 -3.42
N ALA A 613 -6.47 -25.24 -2.99
CA ALA A 613 -7.62 -25.48 -2.12
C ALA A 613 -8.81 -26.04 -2.91
N ASP A 614 -9.60 -26.94 -2.31
CA ASP A 614 -10.71 -27.64 -2.98
C ASP A 614 -11.95 -26.78 -3.30
N HIS A 615 -11.95 -25.48 -2.95
CA HIS A 615 -13.14 -24.62 -2.95
C HIS A 615 -12.94 -23.30 -3.66
#